data_AF-A0A925CIA3-F1
#
_entry.id   AF-A0A925CIA3-F1
#
_cell.length_a   1.000
_cell.length_b   1.000
_cell.length_c   1.000
_cell.angle_alpha   90.00
_cell.angle_beta   90.00
_cell.angle_gamma   90.00
#
_symmetry.space_group_name_H-M   'P 1'
#
loop_
_entity.id
_entity.type
_entity.pdbx_description
1 polymer ?
#
loop_
_entity_poly.entity_id
_entity_poly.type
_entity_poly.pdbx_seq_one_letter_code
_entity_poly.pdbx_strand_id
1 'polypeptide(L)'
;MAGHSKAEIVSALKAAFNHKQLPDLETGNMVFMMSKSAYLYDAGDHNGPHLMFFTALKDGKDWGAGASGSPVFAGPYWFLSSKEPPQAKGLPPILVFAVEVAKWSDGTAAPMHQE
;
A
#
# COMPACT_ATOMS: atom_id res chain seq x y z
N MET A 1 -14.59 -12.46 -2.92
CA MET A 1 -14.49 -12.02 -4.34
C MET A 1 -15.53 -12.79 -5.13
N ALA A 2 -16.21 -12.17 -6.10
CA ALA A 2 -17.44 -12.67 -6.75
C ALA A 2 -17.27 -13.94 -7.62
N GLY A 3 -16.60 -14.98 -7.12
CA GLY A 3 -16.30 -16.22 -7.83
C GLY A 3 -14.99 -16.22 -8.64
N HIS A 4 -14.38 -15.05 -8.86
CA HIS A 4 -13.14 -14.96 -9.65
C HIS A 4 -11.88 -15.33 -8.86
N SER A 5 -10.98 -16.03 -9.53
CA SER A 5 -9.61 -16.30 -9.07
C SER A 5 -8.75 -15.03 -9.06
N LYS A 6 -7.66 -15.05 -8.28
CA LYS A 6 -6.68 -13.95 -8.25
C LYS A 6 -6.08 -13.68 -9.64
N ALA A 7 -5.85 -14.72 -10.44
CA ALA A 7 -5.28 -14.60 -11.79
C ALA A 7 -6.25 -13.92 -12.77
N GLU A 8 -7.55 -14.23 -12.70
CA GLU A 8 -8.57 -13.58 -13.52
C GLU A 8 -8.68 -12.09 -13.18
N ILE A 9 -8.66 -11.74 -11.88
CA ILE A 9 -8.71 -10.34 -11.44
C ILE A 9 -7.50 -9.55 -11.92
N VAL A 10 -6.29 -10.10 -11.76
CA VAL A 10 -5.06 -9.46 -12.25
C VAL A 10 -5.12 -9.26 -13.77
N SER A 11 -5.60 -10.26 -14.52
CA SER A 11 -5.71 -10.17 -15.98
C SER A 11 -6.72 -9.11 -16.43
N ALA A 12 -7.89 -9.06 -15.79
CA ALA A 12 -8.91 -8.06 -16.05
C ALA A 12 -8.40 -6.63 -15.77
N LEU A 13 -7.67 -6.46 -14.67
CA LEU A 13 -7.10 -5.17 -14.29
C LEU A 13 -6.05 -4.67 -15.30
N LYS A 14 -5.17 -5.56 -15.78
CA LYS A 14 -4.19 -5.23 -16.83
C LYS A 14 -4.89 -4.80 -18.12
N ALA A 15 -5.92 -5.53 -18.54
CA ALA A 15 -6.70 -5.18 -19.72
C ALA A 15 -7.32 -3.80 -19.56
N ALA A 16 -8.02 -3.54 -18.45
CA ALA A 16 -8.65 -2.25 -18.18
C ALA A 16 -7.63 -1.09 -18.17
N PHE A 17 -6.44 -1.32 -17.59
CA PHE A 17 -5.36 -0.33 -17.60
C PHE A 17 -4.85 -0.03 -19.02
N ASN A 18 -4.56 -1.08 -19.80
CA ASN A 18 -4.07 -0.94 -21.18
C ASN A 18 -5.09 -0.23 -22.09
N HIS A 19 -6.39 -0.47 -21.85
CA HIS A 19 -7.47 0.14 -22.61
C HIS A 19 -7.92 1.50 -22.04
N LYS A 20 -7.23 2.06 -21.03
CA LYS A 20 -7.56 3.34 -20.37
C LYS A 20 -9.01 3.39 -19.87
N GLN A 21 -9.48 2.27 -19.33
CA GLN A 21 -10.84 2.10 -18.79
C GLN A 21 -10.91 2.31 -17.27
N LEU A 22 -9.76 2.50 -16.62
CA LEU A 22 -9.69 2.84 -15.20
C LEU A 22 -9.77 4.37 -15.03
N PRO A 23 -10.42 4.87 -13.96
CA PRO A 23 -10.34 6.28 -13.63
C PRO A 23 -8.90 6.68 -13.27
N ASP A 24 -8.61 7.96 -13.41
CA ASP A 24 -7.36 8.52 -12.88
C ASP A 24 -7.32 8.36 -11.36
N LEU A 25 -6.11 8.20 -10.83
CA LEU A 25 -5.93 8.14 -9.39
C LEU A 25 -6.18 9.53 -8.78
N GLU A 26 -7.28 9.65 -8.03
CA GLU A 26 -7.65 10.91 -7.39
C GLU A 26 -6.61 11.37 -6.36
N THR A 27 -6.46 12.68 -6.23
CA THR A 27 -5.58 13.27 -5.21
C THR A 27 -6.19 13.09 -3.83
N GLY A 28 -5.38 12.70 -2.85
CA GLY A 28 -5.83 12.52 -1.46
C GLY A 28 -6.42 11.15 -1.16
N ASN A 29 -6.30 10.18 -2.08
CA ASN A 29 -6.63 8.79 -1.80
C ASN A 29 -5.84 8.30 -0.59
N MET A 30 -6.56 7.94 0.47
CA MET A 30 -6.00 7.51 1.73
C MET A 30 -6.86 6.40 2.35
N VAL A 31 -6.21 5.43 2.97
CA VAL A 31 -6.83 4.53 3.93
C VAL A 31 -6.06 4.57 5.24
N PHE A 32 -6.71 4.17 6.32
CA PHE A 32 -6.08 4.09 7.63
C PHE A 32 -6.36 2.74 8.26
N MET A 33 -5.38 2.23 9.00
CA MET A 33 -5.40 0.98 9.72
C MET A 33 -5.01 1.30 11.15
N MET A 34 -6.00 1.61 11.99
CA MET A 34 -5.75 2.10 13.36
C MET A 34 -6.19 1.09 14.44
N SER A 35 -6.92 0.04 14.06
CA SER A 35 -7.41 -1.00 14.98
C SER A 35 -6.46 -2.19 15.01
N LYS A 36 -6.29 -2.78 16.20
CA LYS A 36 -5.61 -4.07 16.39
C LYS A 36 -6.33 -5.25 15.75
N SER A 37 -7.55 -5.04 15.26
CA SER A 37 -8.35 -6.03 14.53
C SER A 37 -8.57 -5.68 13.05
N ALA A 38 -7.85 -4.68 12.53
CA ALA A 38 -8.02 -4.22 11.16
C ALA A 38 -7.43 -5.23 10.16
N TYR A 39 -8.23 -5.77 9.26
CA TYR A 39 -7.75 -6.76 8.28
C TYR A 39 -6.92 -6.11 7.16
N LEU A 40 -5.66 -6.54 6.97
CA LEU A 40 -4.80 -6.11 5.86
C LEU A 40 -4.69 -7.18 4.77
N TYR A 41 -4.26 -8.39 5.14
CA TYR A 41 -4.11 -9.53 4.23
C TYR A 41 -4.04 -10.85 5.02
N ASP A 42 -4.23 -11.97 4.31
CA ASP A 42 -4.36 -13.30 4.92
C ASP A 42 -3.09 -13.86 5.62
N ALA A 43 -1.90 -13.30 5.32
CA ALA A 43 -0.62 -13.96 5.62
C ALA A 43 0.28 -13.17 6.59
N GLY A 44 -0.27 -12.25 7.39
CA GLY A 44 0.53 -11.49 8.36
C GLY A 44 -0.27 -10.88 9.50
N ASP A 45 0.48 -10.31 10.45
CA ASP A 45 -0.04 -9.52 11.56
C ASP A 45 -0.31 -8.07 11.10
N HIS A 46 -0.90 -7.25 11.96
CA HIS A 46 -1.51 -5.97 11.63
C HIS A 46 -0.56 -4.79 11.29
N ASN A 47 0.72 -5.03 10.99
CA ASN A 47 1.74 -4.03 10.59
C ASN A 47 1.68 -2.68 11.36
N GLY A 48 1.32 -2.71 12.65
CA GLY A 48 1.13 -1.52 13.47
C GLY A 48 -0.01 -0.59 13.01
N PRO A 49 -0.34 0.47 13.77
CA PRO A 49 -1.27 1.48 13.30
C PRO A 49 -0.58 2.39 12.29
N HIS A 50 -1.24 2.64 11.16
CA HIS A 50 -0.67 3.40 10.05
C HIS A 50 -1.72 4.03 9.13
N LEU A 51 -1.30 5.05 8.39
CA LEU A 51 -2.04 5.65 7.28
C LEU A 51 -1.35 5.27 5.97
N MET A 52 -2.12 4.95 4.93
CA MET A 52 -1.60 4.71 3.59
C MET A 52 -2.16 5.73 2.62
N PHE A 53 -1.28 6.42 1.89
CA PHE A 53 -1.64 7.33 0.80
C PHE A 53 -1.28 6.70 -0.53
N PHE A 54 -2.15 6.85 -1.53
CA PHE A 54 -1.94 6.29 -2.87
C PHE A 54 -1.71 7.42 -3.88
N THR A 55 -0.59 7.35 -4.61
CA THR A 55 -0.26 8.30 -5.67
C THR A 55 0.20 7.56 -6.93
N ALA A 56 0.13 8.22 -8.08
CA ALA A 56 0.93 7.82 -9.24
C ALA A 56 2.41 7.82 -8.83
N LEU A 57 3.21 6.92 -9.44
CA LEU A 57 4.65 6.81 -9.17
C LEU A 57 5.32 8.20 -9.13
N LYS A 58 5.73 8.60 -7.93
CA LYS A 58 6.58 9.76 -7.63
C LYS A 58 7.82 9.23 -6.90
N ASP A 59 8.90 10.01 -6.82
CA ASP A 59 10.06 9.55 -6.06
C ASP A 59 9.74 9.52 -4.55
N GLY A 60 9.89 8.36 -3.92
CA GLY A 60 9.61 8.18 -2.50
C GLY A 60 10.44 9.09 -1.60
N LYS A 61 11.65 9.48 -2.07
CA LYS A 61 12.55 10.39 -1.35
C LYS A 61 11.93 11.76 -1.10
N ASP A 62 11.04 12.22 -1.99
CA ASP A 62 10.41 13.54 -1.88
C ASP A 62 9.45 13.62 -0.68
N TRP A 63 9.12 12.45 -0.11
CA TRP A 63 8.25 12.28 1.05
C TRP A 63 9.01 11.87 2.31
N GLY A 64 10.35 11.86 2.27
CA GLY A 64 11.17 11.45 3.41
C GLY A 64 11.10 9.95 3.72
N ALA A 65 10.66 9.12 2.77
CA ALA A 65 10.57 7.69 2.97
C ALA A 65 11.96 7.07 3.17
N GLY A 66 12.12 6.29 4.24
CA GLY A 66 13.39 5.63 4.59
C GLY A 66 14.50 6.55 5.10
N ALA A 67 14.22 7.83 5.40
CA ALA A 67 15.16 8.70 6.10
C ALA A 67 15.27 8.31 7.58
N SER A 68 16.43 8.54 8.20
CA SER A 68 16.65 8.20 9.63
C SER A 68 15.64 8.92 10.52
N GLY A 69 14.95 8.17 11.39
CA GLY A 69 13.89 8.66 12.27
C GLY A 69 12.58 9.04 11.57
N SER A 70 12.45 8.80 10.26
CA SER A 70 11.21 9.04 9.53
C SER A 70 10.22 7.90 9.77
N PRO A 71 8.95 8.19 10.10
CA PRO A 71 7.91 7.16 10.19
C PRO A 71 7.35 6.75 8.81
N VAL A 72 7.95 7.25 7.73
CA VAL A 72 7.44 7.10 6.36
C VAL A 72 8.15 5.96 5.64
N PHE A 73 7.35 5.06 5.08
CA PHE A 73 7.77 4.00 4.17
C PHE A 73 7.11 4.22 2.82
N ALA A 74 7.81 3.89 1.74
CA ALA A 74 7.28 3.97 0.38
C ALA A 74 7.54 2.68 -0.38
N GLY A 75 6.54 2.21 -1.12
CA GLY A 75 6.66 1.00 -1.93
C GLY A 75 5.55 0.87 -2.97
N PRO A 76 5.75 0.05 -4.01
CA PRO A 76 4.71 -0.19 -5.00
C PRO A 76 3.52 -0.94 -4.38
N TYR A 77 2.30 -0.56 -4.76
CA TYR A 77 1.06 -1.13 -4.19
C TYR A 77 0.95 -2.64 -4.39
N TRP A 78 1.41 -3.14 -5.54
CA TRP A 78 1.21 -4.53 -5.95
C TRP A 78 2.18 -5.52 -5.28
N PHE A 79 3.30 -5.04 -4.75
CA PHE A 79 4.34 -5.90 -4.17
C PHE A 79 5.22 -5.11 -3.20
N LEU A 80 5.43 -5.66 -2.01
CA LEU A 80 6.34 -5.08 -1.02
C LEU A 80 7.75 -5.65 -1.24
N SER A 81 8.40 -5.24 -2.33
CA SER A 81 9.72 -5.74 -2.73
C SER A 81 10.46 -4.72 -3.61
N SER A 82 11.79 -4.67 -3.49
CA SER A 82 12.67 -3.89 -4.38
C SER A 82 12.73 -4.44 -5.81
N LYS A 83 12.31 -5.70 -6.00
CA LYS A 83 12.19 -6.35 -7.31
C LYS A 83 10.71 -6.53 -7.67
N GLU A 84 10.33 -5.96 -8.81
CA GLU A 84 9.02 -6.19 -9.41
C GLU A 84 8.88 -7.65 -9.82
N PRO A 85 7.88 -8.37 -9.28
CA PRO A 85 7.64 -9.74 -9.69
C PRO A 85 6.93 -9.76 -11.06
N PRO A 86 7.15 -10.80 -11.90
CA PRO A 86 6.64 -10.82 -13.28
C PRO A 86 5.12 -10.58 -13.41
N GLN A 87 4.34 -11.02 -12.42
CA GLN A 87 2.89 -10.83 -12.39
C GLN A 87 2.46 -9.38 -12.22
N ALA A 88 3.31 -8.51 -11.66
CA ALA A 88 3.00 -7.10 -11.47
C ALA A 88 3.17 -6.25 -12.75
N LYS A 89 3.95 -6.76 -13.71
CA LYS A 89 4.18 -6.08 -14.98
C LYS A 89 2.87 -5.80 -15.71
N GLY A 90 2.66 -4.52 -16.05
CA GLY A 90 1.46 -4.03 -16.75
C GLY A 90 0.28 -3.73 -15.83
N LEU A 91 0.45 -3.81 -14.51
CA LEU A 91 -0.53 -3.25 -13.57
C LEU A 91 -0.36 -1.72 -13.45
N PRO A 92 -1.41 -0.99 -13.04
CA PRO A 92 -1.34 0.45 -12.85
C PRO A 92 -0.20 0.87 -11.92
N PRO A 93 0.63 1.85 -12.27
CA PRO A 93 1.75 2.30 -11.44
C PRO A 93 1.26 3.10 -10.23
N ILE A 94 1.03 2.42 -9.11
CA ILE A 94 0.60 3.03 -7.85
C ILE A 94 1.72 2.89 -6.81
N LEU A 95 2.12 4.03 -6.25
CA LEU A 95 3.01 4.09 -5.09
C LEU A 95 2.17 4.30 -3.83
N VAL A 96 2.50 3.55 -2.80
CA VAL A 96 1.93 3.68 -1.45
C VAL A 96 2.94 4.38 -0.56
N PHE A 97 2.49 5.42 0.14
CA PHE A 97 3.19 5.97 1.31
C PHE A 97 2.50 5.49 2.57
N ALA A 98 3.19 4.68 3.37
CA ALA A 98 2.72 4.31 4.69
C ALA A 98 3.37 5.24 5.73
N VAL A 99 2.55 5.82 6.61
CA VAL A 99 3.01 6.61 7.76
C VAL A 99 2.64 5.84 9.01
N GLU A 100 3.64 5.30 9.69
CA GLU A 100 3.45 4.65 10.99
C GLU A 100 3.10 5.68 12.05
N VAL A 101 2.23 5.31 12.99
CA VAL A 101 1.86 6.17 14.11
C VAL A 101 2.08 5.47 15.44
N ALA A 102 2.35 6.25 16.49
CA ALA A 102 2.79 5.70 17.77
C ALA A 102 1.68 5.04 18.61
N LYS A 103 0.40 5.19 18.23
CA LYS A 103 -0.74 4.75 19.04
C LYS A 103 -1.83 4.12 18.19
N TRP A 104 -2.43 3.07 18.73
CA TRP A 104 -3.67 2.48 18.21
C TRP A 104 -4.87 3.41 18.45
N SER A 105 -6.01 3.09 17.82
CA SER A 105 -7.26 3.83 18.01
C SER A 105 -7.78 3.83 19.45
N ASP A 106 -7.40 2.83 20.26
CA ASP A 106 -7.72 2.76 21.69
C ASP A 106 -6.76 3.60 22.58
N GLY A 107 -5.80 4.29 21.97
CA GLY A 107 -4.83 5.15 22.66
C GLY A 107 -3.61 4.42 23.24
N THR A 108 -3.57 3.09 23.19
CA THR A 108 -2.40 2.31 23.63
C THR A 108 -1.24 2.45 22.65
N ALA A 109 -0.02 2.33 23.16
CA ALA A 109 1.18 2.43 22.33
C ALA A 109 1.27 1.30 21.30
N ALA A 110 1.70 1.64 20.08
CA ALA A 110 2.12 0.67 19.09
C ALA A 110 3.45 0.04 19.52
N PRO A 111 3.71 -1.25 19.21
CA PRO A 111 5.05 -1.80 19.30
C PRO A 111 5.98 -0.93 18.43
N MET A 112 7.09 -0.45 18.98
CA MET A 112 8.10 0.22 18.15
C MET A 112 8.69 -0.83 17.22
N HIS A 113 8.66 -0.59 15.90
CA HIS A 113 9.54 -1.30 14.98
C HIS A 113 10.97 -0.98 15.41
N GLN A 114 11.67 -1.97 15.98
CA GLN A 114 13.12 -1.88 16.15
C GLN A 114 13.76 -1.98 14.76
N GLU A 115 14.62 -1.02 14.44
CA GLU A 115 15.41 -0.97 13.20
C GLU A 115 16.24 -2.24 12.95
#